data_AF-A0A9P7I9P2-F1
#
_entry.id   AF-A0A9P7I9P2-F1
#
_cell.length_a   1.000
_cell.length_b   1.000
_cell.length_c   1.000
_cell.angle_alpha   90.00
_cell.angle_beta   90.00
_cell.angle_gamma   90.00
#
_symmetry.space_group_name_H-M   'P 1'
#
loop_
_entity.id
_entity.type
_entity.pdbx_description
1 polymer ?
#
loop_
_entity_poly.entity_id
_entity_poly.type
_entity_poly.pdbx_seq_one_letter_code
_entity_poly.pdbx_strand_id
1 'polypeptide(L)'
;MTSTDRVPIPGEARLILAESATDASRFVLQPTPSRDPNEPLNWPTWRKLFNFGLSIAVTVAAFTNVSIQTVFWQQMTVDMGVTIQQLTNAQSAQLAGLAMGCLFFIPLAIKYGRRSAYIISTAVLAGVSWWTSRMESYPELIVTMVITGLGGAINETAVQMTISDLFFVHHRGSANAVYFTAVMVGSFLTPMAAGTQALNQGWRWSYYTLSICLTILFVVFIFAFEETKYIPVSVGEAENDDACSEHNPTTKDMDSKDKVGSELVTVGTHTDPTIPMNSYRQCMRLTTTTSENLPRLFMMPFHVITLPHVMFTALQFASGVCWLVIFMQIISIVFSAPPYNFTTAGIGYMALGPFVGNIFGSIVGGPLADWTVVRLARRNGGVYEPKMRLYPLVIPTFFMAGGIQLLG
;
A
#
# COMPACT_ATOMS: atom_id res chain seq x y z
N MET A 1 34.50 -20.88 18.99
CA MET A 1 33.22 -21.61 19.08
C MET A 1 32.29 -21.01 18.06
N THR A 2 32.03 -21.79 17.02
CA THR A 2 31.32 -21.48 15.78
C THR A 2 29.85 -21.16 16.04
N SER A 3 29.37 -20.05 15.46
CA SER A 3 28.04 -19.48 15.67
C SER A 3 26.95 -20.12 14.80
N THR A 4 26.94 -21.46 14.70
CA THR A 4 26.07 -22.16 13.73
C THR A 4 24.74 -22.66 14.29
N ASP A 5 24.51 -22.62 15.60
CA ASP A 5 23.24 -23.06 16.21
C ASP A 5 22.47 -21.91 16.88
N ARG A 6 22.12 -20.88 16.11
CA ARG A 6 21.00 -20.00 16.52
C ARG A 6 19.74 -20.49 15.84
N VAL A 7 18.78 -20.93 16.64
CA VAL A 7 17.40 -21.17 16.19
C VAL A 7 16.93 -19.90 15.48
N PRO A 8 16.60 -19.95 14.17
CA PRO A 8 16.19 -18.76 13.44
C PRO A 8 14.90 -18.22 14.07
N ILE A 9 14.93 -16.96 14.52
CA ILE A 9 13.76 -16.30 15.08
C ILE A 9 12.76 -16.10 13.92
N PRO A 10 11.44 -16.35 14.11
CA PRO A 10 10.45 -16.14 13.06
C PRO A 10 10.56 -14.72 12.48
N GLY A 11 10.92 -14.61 11.20
CA GLY A 11 11.09 -13.34 10.48
C GLY A 11 12.55 -12.90 10.24
N GLU A 12 13.55 -13.62 10.73
CA GLU A 12 14.95 -13.37 10.36
C GLU A 12 15.21 -13.72 8.88
N ALA A 13 15.82 -12.77 8.17
CA ALA A 13 16.23 -12.91 6.78
C ALA A 13 17.75 -12.75 6.71
N ARG A 14 18.46 -13.70 6.10
CA ARG A 14 19.87 -13.46 5.73
C ARG A 14 19.88 -12.69 4.42
N LEU A 15 20.15 -11.39 4.46
CA LEU A 15 20.23 -10.55 3.25
C LEU A 15 21.55 -10.74 2.50
N ILE A 16 22.61 -11.20 3.18
CA ILE A 16 23.97 -11.32 2.62
C ILE A 16 24.51 -12.72 2.95
N LEU A 17 24.90 -13.49 1.92
CA LEU A 17 25.62 -14.75 2.06
C LEU A 17 27.11 -14.50 1.77
N ALA A 18 27.93 -14.72 2.80
CA ALA A 18 29.39 -14.81 2.79
C ALA A 18 30.22 -13.52 2.77
N GLU A 19 31.20 -13.54 3.68
CA GLU A 19 32.23 -12.57 4.00
C GLU A 19 33.36 -12.58 2.96
N SER A 20 33.09 -12.14 1.73
CA SER A 20 34.11 -11.66 0.76
C SER A 20 33.48 -11.27 -0.56
N ALA A 21 33.08 -10.01 -0.67
CA ALA A 21 33.25 -9.22 -1.88
C ALA A 21 32.88 -7.78 -1.54
N THR A 22 33.79 -6.87 -1.80
CA THR A 22 33.62 -5.41 -1.81
C THR A 22 32.61 -4.91 -2.87
N ASP A 23 31.74 -5.77 -3.39
CA ASP A 23 30.79 -5.48 -4.45
C ASP A 23 29.35 -5.71 -3.99
N ALA A 24 28.46 -4.81 -4.41
CA ALA A 24 27.04 -4.80 -4.10
C ALA A 24 26.24 -5.97 -4.72
N SER A 25 26.88 -7.08 -5.12
CA SER A 25 26.39 -8.01 -6.14
C SER A 25 25.88 -9.38 -5.66
N ARG A 26 25.77 -9.64 -4.34
CA ARG A 26 25.10 -10.86 -3.85
C ARG A 26 24.17 -10.59 -2.66
N PHE A 27 23.10 -9.85 -2.92
CA PHE A 27 21.93 -9.86 -2.05
C PHE A 27 21.11 -11.13 -2.30
N VAL A 28 20.76 -11.86 -1.24
CA VAL A 28 19.77 -12.94 -1.35
C VAL A 28 18.41 -12.29 -1.54
N LEU A 29 17.85 -12.45 -2.73
CA LEU A 29 16.49 -12.01 -3.04
C LEU A 29 15.53 -12.88 -2.22
N GLN A 30 14.82 -12.26 -1.29
CA GLN A 30 13.76 -12.90 -0.52
C GLN A 30 12.43 -12.24 -0.91
N PRO A 31 11.39 -13.01 -1.29
CA PRO A 31 11.41 -14.45 -1.60
C PRO A 31 12.34 -14.78 -2.77
N THR A 32 12.89 -16.00 -2.78
CA THR A 32 13.66 -16.53 -3.91
C THR A 32 12.75 -16.55 -5.14
N PRO A 33 13.11 -15.88 -6.25
CA PRO A 33 12.25 -15.87 -7.44
C PRO A 33 12.09 -17.30 -7.95
N SER A 34 10.86 -17.70 -8.24
CA SER A 34 10.56 -18.99 -8.86
C SER A 34 11.09 -18.99 -10.30
N ARG A 35 11.34 -20.18 -10.85
CA ARG A 35 11.77 -20.33 -12.26
C ARG A 35 10.64 -20.06 -13.28
N ASP A 36 9.44 -19.75 -12.78
CA ASP A 36 8.25 -19.52 -13.59
C ASP A 36 8.22 -18.10 -14.20
N PRO A 37 8.13 -17.98 -15.54
CA PRO A 37 8.02 -16.68 -16.24
C PRO A 37 6.75 -15.89 -15.89
N ASN A 38 5.72 -16.58 -15.37
CA ASN A 38 4.43 -16.00 -15.05
C ASN A 38 4.37 -15.39 -13.64
N GLU A 39 5.42 -15.53 -12.84
CA GLU A 39 5.50 -14.88 -11.53
C GLU A 39 5.59 -13.34 -11.70
N PRO A 40 4.73 -12.54 -11.06
CA PRO A 40 4.78 -11.08 -11.11
C PRO A 40 6.15 -10.50 -10.72
N LEU A 41 6.89 -11.22 -9.88
CA LEU A 41 8.24 -10.91 -9.45
C LEU A 41 9.25 -10.93 -10.61
N ASN A 42 9.02 -11.71 -11.66
CA ASN A 42 9.89 -11.85 -12.84
C ASN A 42 9.46 -10.97 -14.02
N TRP A 43 8.35 -10.22 -13.92
CA TRP A 43 7.89 -9.37 -15.02
C TRP A 43 8.87 -8.26 -15.41
N PRO A 44 8.89 -7.85 -16.69
CA PRO A 44 9.71 -6.74 -17.13
C PRO A 44 9.26 -5.44 -16.44
N THR A 45 10.21 -4.55 -16.17
CA THR A 45 10.02 -3.36 -15.33
C THR A 45 8.90 -2.44 -15.80
N TRP A 46 8.68 -2.33 -17.12
CA TRP A 46 7.60 -1.53 -17.69
C TRP A 46 6.20 -2.08 -17.36
N ARG A 47 6.02 -3.40 -17.37
CA ARG A 47 4.77 -4.09 -17.05
C ARG A 47 4.45 -3.97 -15.55
N LYS A 48 5.49 -4.08 -14.72
CA LYS A 48 5.39 -3.81 -13.27
C LYS A 48 4.99 -2.37 -13.02
N LEU A 49 5.68 -1.42 -13.63
CA LEU A 49 5.42 0.01 -13.44
C LEU A 49 4.03 0.41 -13.94
N PHE A 50 3.55 -0.19 -15.03
CA PHE A 50 2.21 0.06 -15.54
C PHE A 50 1.10 -0.42 -14.58
N ASN A 51 1.17 -1.68 -14.11
CA ASN A 51 0.21 -2.21 -13.14
C ASN A 51 0.28 -1.46 -11.80
N PHE A 52 1.50 -1.11 -11.35
CA PHE A 52 1.70 -0.32 -10.14
C PHE A 52 1.14 1.10 -10.29
N GLY A 53 1.40 1.77 -11.40
CA GLY A 53 0.87 3.10 -11.70
C GLY A 53 -0.67 3.13 -11.74
N LEU A 54 -1.30 2.10 -12.29
CA LEU A 54 -2.76 1.98 -12.28
C LEU A 54 -3.32 1.79 -10.87
N SER A 55 -2.67 0.97 -10.04
CA SER A 55 -3.06 0.79 -8.63
C SER A 55 -2.92 2.09 -7.82
N ILE A 56 -1.88 2.88 -8.12
CA ILE A 56 -1.66 4.21 -7.54
C ILE A 56 -2.77 5.19 -7.98
N ALA A 57 -3.11 5.23 -9.26
CA ALA A 57 -4.15 6.12 -9.77
C ALA A 57 -5.51 5.86 -9.10
N VAL A 58 -5.88 4.58 -8.92
CA VAL A 58 -7.08 4.20 -8.18
C VAL A 58 -7.00 4.61 -6.71
N THR A 59 -5.83 4.46 -6.08
CA THR A 59 -5.60 4.91 -4.70
C THR A 59 -5.87 6.40 -4.55
N VAL A 60 -5.30 7.23 -5.44
CA VAL A 60 -5.52 8.69 -5.43
C VAL A 60 -7.01 9.02 -5.53
N ALA A 61 -7.72 8.36 -6.45
CA ALA A 61 -9.14 8.60 -6.66
C ALA A 61 -10.03 8.12 -5.50
N ALA A 62 -9.68 6.98 -4.88
CA ALA A 62 -10.39 6.45 -3.72
C ALA A 62 -10.23 7.37 -2.50
N PHE A 63 -9.00 7.79 -2.18
CA PHE A 63 -8.75 8.71 -1.07
C PHE A 63 -9.30 10.10 -1.32
N THR A 64 -9.36 10.53 -2.58
CA THR A 64 -10.09 11.74 -2.97
C THR A 64 -11.57 11.63 -2.55
N ASN A 65 -12.24 10.53 -2.86
CA ASN A 65 -13.66 10.37 -2.54
C ASN A 65 -13.93 10.34 -1.03
N VAL A 66 -13.03 9.76 -0.26
CA VAL A 66 -13.14 9.69 1.20
C VAL A 66 -12.92 11.08 1.85
N SER A 67 -11.98 11.87 1.33
CA SER A 67 -11.54 13.15 1.94
C SER A 67 -12.32 14.38 1.50
N ILE A 68 -12.97 14.37 0.33
CA ILE A 68 -13.56 15.58 -0.28
C ILE A 68 -14.66 16.25 0.58
N GLN A 69 -15.36 15.47 1.42
CA GLN A 69 -16.52 15.95 2.15
C GLN A 69 -16.18 17.01 3.21
N THR A 70 -15.04 16.91 3.88
CA THR A 70 -14.68 17.80 5.01
C THR A 70 -14.64 19.26 4.58
N VAL A 71 -14.17 19.55 3.37
CA VAL A 71 -14.06 20.92 2.85
C VAL A 71 -15.43 21.56 2.61
N PHE A 72 -16.47 20.76 2.36
CA PHE A 72 -17.80 21.26 1.99
C PHE A 72 -18.75 21.44 3.16
N TRP A 73 -18.33 21.18 4.40
CA TRP A 73 -19.21 21.21 5.58
C TRP A 73 -20.02 22.50 5.70
N GLN A 74 -19.38 23.66 5.50
CA GLN A 74 -20.07 24.95 5.57
C GLN A 74 -21.15 25.10 4.49
N GLN A 75 -20.89 24.65 3.26
CA GLN A 75 -21.86 24.73 2.16
C GLN A 75 -23.00 23.71 2.34
N MET A 76 -22.69 22.49 2.80
CA MET A 76 -23.66 21.44 3.07
C MET A 76 -24.61 21.80 4.23
N THR A 77 -24.12 22.49 5.25
CA THR A 77 -24.97 22.98 6.36
C THR A 77 -26.02 23.98 5.90
N VAL A 78 -25.68 24.87 4.96
CA VAL A 78 -26.64 25.87 4.43
C VAL A 78 -27.65 25.24 3.47
N ASP A 79 -27.20 24.32 2.61
CA ASP A 79 -28.02 23.75 1.54
C ASP A 79 -28.99 22.65 2.04
N MET A 80 -28.55 21.77 2.94
CA MET A 80 -29.40 20.70 3.49
C MET A 80 -29.98 21.03 4.88
N GLY A 81 -29.61 22.17 5.48
CA GLY A 81 -30.06 22.55 6.82
C GLY A 81 -29.56 21.64 7.95
N VAL A 82 -28.44 20.94 7.73
CA VAL A 82 -27.89 19.91 8.63
C VAL A 82 -26.86 20.52 9.58
N THR A 83 -26.86 20.11 10.86
CA THR A 83 -25.91 20.64 11.86
C THR A 83 -24.50 20.07 11.70
N ILE A 84 -23.47 20.80 12.16
CA ILE A 84 -22.07 20.32 12.08
C ILE A 84 -21.90 18.99 12.81
N GLN A 85 -22.58 18.78 13.94
CA GLN A 85 -22.56 17.51 14.68
C GLN A 85 -23.08 16.34 13.85
N GLN A 86 -24.14 16.56 13.07
CA GLN A 86 -24.69 15.57 12.15
C GLN A 86 -23.69 15.22 11.04
N LEU A 87 -22.93 16.19 10.52
CA LEU A 87 -21.86 15.93 9.54
C LEU A 87 -20.68 15.15 10.17
N THR A 88 -20.27 15.49 11.39
CA THR A 88 -19.25 14.75 12.14
C THR A 88 -19.68 13.31 12.41
N ASN A 89 -20.95 13.08 12.72
CA ASN A 89 -21.50 11.73 12.89
C ASN A 89 -21.46 10.93 11.59
N ALA A 90 -21.77 11.55 10.45
CA ALA A 90 -21.69 10.89 9.16
C ALA A 90 -20.25 10.54 8.75
N GLN A 91 -19.29 11.42 9.04
CA GLN A 91 -17.87 11.11 8.83
C GLN A 91 -17.39 9.99 9.75
N SER A 92 -17.88 9.94 10.99
CA SER A 92 -17.62 8.81 11.90
C SER A 92 -18.19 7.50 11.34
N ALA A 93 -19.38 7.54 10.72
CA ALA A 93 -19.96 6.39 10.04
C ALA A 93 -19.14 5.95 8.82
N GLN A 94 -18.54 6.89 8.08
CA GLN A 94 -17.59 6.59 7.00
C GLN A 94 -16.38 5.79 7.51
N LEU A 95 -15.76 6.24 8.61
CA LEU A 95 -14.62 5.56 9.23
C LEU A 95 -14.99 4.18 9.78
N ALA A 96 -16.19 4.04 10.37
CA ALA A 96 -16.70 2.75 10.80
C ALA A 96 -16.91 1.80 9.60
N GLY A 97 -17.43 2.31 8.49
CA GLY A 97 -17.55 1.57 7.23
C GLY A 97 -16.19 1.11 6.69
N LEU A 98 -15.18 1.98 6.76
CA LEU A 98 -13.80 1.65 6.39
C LEU A 98 -13.23 0.50 7.25
N ALA A 99 -13.37 0.61 8.58
CA ALA A 99 -12.89 -0.40 9.52
C ALA A 99 -13.56 -1.78 9.30
N MET A 100 -14.88 -1.79 9.13
CA MET A 100 -15.62 -3.03 8.83
C MET A 100 -15.22 -3.60 7.47
N GLY A 101 -15.03 -2.74 6.45
CA GLY A 101 -14.62 -3.16 5.11
C GLY A 101 -13.31 -3.93 5.11
N CYS A 102 -12.29 -3.44 5.81
CA CYS A 102 -11.00 -4.12 5.87
C CYS A 102 -11.12 -5.58 6.35
N LEU A 103 -11.99 -5.86 7.33
CA LEU A 103 -12.20 -7.21 7.85
C LEU A 103 -12.87 -8.15 6.83
N PHE A 104 -13.86 -7.67 6.09
CA PHE A 104 -14.59 -8.48 5.10
C PHE A 104 -13.81 -8.67 3.80
N PHE A 105 -13.05 -7.66 3.37
CA PHE A 105 -12.42 -7.67 2.05
C PHE A 105 -11.06 -8.35 2.02
N ILE A 106 -10.32 -8.44 3.13
CA ILE A 106 -9.03 -9.17 3.19
C ILE A 106 -9.20 -10.65 2.76
N PRO A 107 -10.11 -11.44 3.37
CA PRO A 107 -10.35 -12.82 2.96
C PRO A 107 -10.87 -12.94 1.52
N LEU A 108 -11.68 -11.97 1.10
CA LEU A 108 -12.28 -11.93 -0.23
C LEU A 108 -11.21 -11.69 -1.31
N ALA A 109 -10.27 -10.79 -1.07
CA ALA A 109 -9.13 -10.51 -1.95
C ALA A 109 -8.19 -11.73 -2.06
N ILE A 110 -7.94 -12.42 -0.96
CA ILE A 110 -7.12 -13.64 -0.97
C ILE A 110 -7.84 -14.75 -1.74
N LYS A 111 -9.15 -14.96 -1.54
CA LYS A 111 -9.86 -16.07 -2.20
C LYS A 111 -10.14 -15.84 -3.68
N TYR A 112 -10.73 -14.70 -4.04
CA TYR A 112 -11.23 -14.45 -5.40
C TYR A 112 -10.18 -13.85 -6.33
N GLY A 113 -9.07 -13.36 -5.79
CA GLY A 113 -8.04 -12.67 -6.57
C GLY A 113 -8.09 -11.16 -6.36
N ARG A 114 -7.00 -10.51 -6.76
CA ARG A 114 -6.75 -9.10 -6.45
C ARG A 114 -7.47 -8.17 -7.40
N ARG A 115 -7.55 -8.51 -8.68
CA ARG A 115 -8.27 -7.70 -9.67
C ARG A 115 -9.76 -7.62 -9.39
N SER A 116 -10.40 -8.73 -9.03
CA SER A 116 -11.83 -8.70 -8.66
C SER A 116 -12.12 -7.77 -7.50
N ALA A 117 -11.23 -7.73 -6.49
CA ALA A 117 -11.39 -6.83 -5.35
C ALA A 117 -11.34 -5.36 -5.79
N TYR A 118 -10.35 -4.98 -6.60
CA TYR A 118 -10.24 -3.62 -7.13
C TYR A 118 -11.42 -3.21 -8.02
N ILE A 119 -11.88 -4.11 -8.91
CA ILE A 119 -13.01 -3.82 -9.81
C ILE A 119 -14.28 -3.59 -8.99
N ILE A 120 -14.55 -4.44 -7.99
CA ILE A 120 -15.72 -4.28 -7.11
C ILE A 120 -15.64 -2.97 -6.33
N SER A 121 -14.47 -2.67 -5.76
CA SER A 121 -14.24 -1.43 -5.01
C SER A 121 -14.47 -0.17 -5.84
N THR A 122 -13.83 -0.10 -7.00
CA THR A 122 -13.93 1.05 -7.89
C THR A 122 -15.34 1.22 -8.47
N ALA A 123 -16.05 0.12 -8.76
CA ALA A 123 -17.46 0.16 -9.13
C ALA A 123 -18.34 0.75 -8.01
N VAL A 124 -18.13 0.29 -6.76
CA VAL A 124 -18.88 0.78 -5.60
C VAL A 124 -18.60 2.26 -5.37
N LEU A 125 -17.34 2.68 -5.41
CA LEU A 125 -16.96 4.09 -5.25
C LEU A 125 -17.54 4.98 -6.35
N ALA A 126 -17.48 4.53 -7.61
CA ALA A 126 -18.09 5.26 -8.72
C ALA A 126 -19.61 5.38 -8.53
N GLY A 127 -20.31 4.28 -8.24
CA GLY A 127 -21.77 4.27 -8.03
C GLY A 127 -22.20 5.17 -6.87
N VAL A 128 -21.50 5.12 -5.74
CA VAL A 128 -21.82 5.97 -4.59
C VAL A 128 -21.52 7.44 -4.87
N SER A 129 -20.42 7.77 -5.56
CA SER A 129 -20.13 9.17 -5.90
C SER A 129 -21.22 9.81 -6.78
N TRP A 130 -21.81 9.04 -7.71
CA TRP A 130 -22.99 9.47 -8.46
C TRP A 130 -24.21 9.68 -7.57
N TRP A 131 -24.41 8.84 -6.57
CA TRP A 131 -25.50 8.99 -5.61
C TRP A 131 -25.30 10.22 -4.70
N THR A 132 -24.11 10.40 -4.14
CA THR A 132 -23.75 11.54 -3.28
C THR A 132 -23.92 12.88 -3.99
N SER A 133 -23.76 12.95 -5.32
CA SER A 133 -24.00 14.18 -6.09
C SER A 133 -25.47 14.65 -6.11
N ARG A 134 -26.42 13.73 -5.86
CA ARG A 134 -27.88 13.98 -5.90
C ARG A 134 -28.56 13.88 -4.54
N MET A 135 -27.79 13.72 -3.46
CA MET A 135 -28.36 13.56 -2.13
C MET A 135 -28.95 14.88 -1.62
N GLU A 136 -30.08 14.77 -0.94
CA GLU A 136 -30.79 15.91 -0.32
C GLU A 136 -31.15 15.63 1.14
N SER A 137 -31.14 14.35 1.55
CA SER A 137 -31.58 13.93 2.89
C SER A 137 -30.43 13.52 3.81
N TYR A 138 -30.57 13.81 5.11
CA TYR A 138 -29.58 13.41 6.13
C TYR A 138 -29.36 11.88 6.22
N PRO A 139 -30.38 11.00 6.19
CA PRO A 139 -30.16 9.56 6.19
C PRO A 139 -29.39 9.07 4.96
N GLU A 140 -29.63 9.67 3.79
CA GLU A 140 -28.90 9.34 2.56
C GLU A 140 -27.42 9.70 2.68
N LEU A 141 -27.12 10.81 3.36
CA LEU A 141 -25.75 11.23 3.65
C LEU A 141 -25.04 10.18 4.52
N ILE A 142 -25.66 9.65 5.57
CA ILE A 142 -25.05 8.57 6.37
C ILE A 142 -24.83 7.32 5.54
N VAL A 143 -25.84 6.88 4.78
CA VAL A 143 -25.77 5.63 3.99
C VAL A 143 -24.66 5.73 2.93
N THR A 144 -24.62 6.83 2.17
CA THR A 144 -23.57 7.03 1.16
C THR A 144 -22.18 7.07 1.78
N MET A 145 -22.02 7.63 2.98
CA MET A 145 -20.74 7.65 3.69
C MET A 145 -20.29 6.27 4.17
N VAL A 146 -21.20 5.46 4.71
CA VAL A 146 -20.88 4.07 5.10
C VAL A 146 -20.43 3.26 3.89
N ILE A 147 -21.14 3.37 2.75
CA ILE A 147 -20.79 2.63 1.53
C ILE A 147 -19.48 3.17 0.92
N THR A 148 -19.24 4.49 0.96
CA THR A 148 -17.97 5.08 0.52
C THR A 148 -16.80 4.56 1.36
N GLY A 149 -16.96 4.49 2.69
CA GLY A 149 -15.97 3.91 3.59
C GLY A 149 -15.71 2.43 3.27
N LEU A 150 -16.78 1.65 3.09
CA LEU A 150 -16.69 0.24 2.75
C LEU A 150 -15.96 0.01 1.41
N GLY A 151 -16.29 0.80 0.37
CA GLY A 151 -15.61 0.76 -0.92
C GLY A 151 -14.15 1.19 -0.85
N GLY A 152 -13.84 2.21 -0.04
CA GLY A 152 -12.49 2.72 0.18
C GLY A 152 -11.54 1.70 0.83
N ALA A 153 -12.04 0.89 1.76
CA ALA A 153 -11.27 -0.08 2.53
C ALA A 153 -10.55 -1.13 1.65
N ILE A 154 -11.19 -1.48 0.55
CA ILE A 154 -10.63 -2.45 -0.40
C ILE A 154 -9.35 -1.91 -1.04
N ASN A 155 -9.31 -0.61 -1.36
CA ASN A 155 -8.12 -0.01 -1.99
C ASN A 155 -6.94 0.03 -1.02
N GLU A 156 -7.18 0.31 0.26
CA GLU A 156 -6.11 0.35 1.26
C GLU A 156 -5.44 -1.02 1.45
N THR A 157 -6.25 -2.08 1.51
CA THR A 157 -5.75 -3.45 1.75
C THR A 157 -5.19 -4.11 0.48
N ALA A 158 -5.88 -3.98 -0.66
CA ALA A 158 -5.48 -4.62 -1.91
C ALA A 158 -4.15 -4.08 -2.47
N VAL A 159 -3.84 -2.79 -2.25
CA VAL A 159 -2.58 -2.19 -2.72
C VAL A 159 -1.37 -2.72 -1.96
N GLN A 160 -1.48 -2.88 -0.64
CA GLN A 160 -0.42 -3.46 0.17
C GLN A 160 -0.11 -4.91 -0.25
N MET A 161 -1.16 -5.68 -0.53
CA MET A 161 -0.99 -7.01 -1.12
C MET A 161 -0.28 -6.90 -2.48
N THR A 162 -0.75 -6.04 -3.38
CA THR A 162 -0.16 -5.88 -4.73
C THR A 162 1.32 -5.52 -4.69
N ILE A 163 1.72 -4.63 -3.77
CA ILE A 163 3.13 -4.27 -3.55
C ILE A 163 3.95 -5.48 -3.08
N SER A 164 3.39 -6.33 -2.20
CA SER A 164 4.11 -7.52 -1.74
C SER A 164 4.39 -8.54 -2.84
N ASP A 165 3.53 -8.63 -3.86
CA ASP A 165 3.71 -9.61 -4.95
C ASP A 165 4.55 -9.07 -6.10
N LEU A 166 4.58 -7.75 -6.29
CA LEU A 166 5.28 -7.14 -7.42
C LEU A 166 6.74 -6.78 -7.10
N PHE A 167 7.05 -6.48 -5.83
CA PHE A 167 8.36 -6.01 -5.39
C PHE A 167 9.00 -6.93 -4.34
N PHE A 168 10.30 -7.15 -4.52
CA PHE A 168 11.16 -7.83 -3.56
C PHE A 168 11.30 -7.05 -2.24
N VAL A 169 11.63 -7.75 -1.14
CA VAL A 169 11.68 -7.18 0.22
C VAL A 169 12.55 -5.93 0.34
N HIS A 170 13.66 -5.84 -0.41
CA HIS A 170 14.58 -4.70 -0.41
C HIS A 170 14.02 -3.45 -1.09
N HIS A 171 13.08 -3.59 -2.03
CA HIS A 171 12.42 -2.46 -2.71
C HIS A 171 11.02 -2.15 -2.16
N ARG A 172 10.45 -3.02 -1.30
CA ARG A 172 9.10 -2.83 -0.72
C ARG A 172 8.97 -1.53 0.09
N GLY A 173 10.04 -1.08 0.76
CA GLY A 173 10.05 0.19 1.52
C GLY A 173 9.78 1.39 0.60
N SER A 174 10.60 1.55 -0.44
CA SER A 174 10.40 2.59 -1.46
C SER A 174 9.03 2.54 -2.16
N ALA A 175 8.54 1.34 -2.51
CA ALA A 175 7.22 1.19 -3.14
C ALA A 175 6.09 1.64 -2.20
N ASN A 176 6.17 1.31 -0.91
CA ASN A 176 5.22 1.79 0.09
C ASN A 176 5.29 3.30 0.29
N ALA A 177 6.47 3.92 0.19
CA ALA A 177 6.60 5.38 0.25
C ALA A 177 5.90 6.08 -0.93
N VAL A 178 6.02 5.53 -2.15
CA VAL A 178 5.29 6.05 -3.33
C VAL A 178 3.78 5.90 -3.13
N TYR A 179 3.32 4.75 -2.62
CA TYR A 179 1.92 4.54 -2.27
C TYR A 179 1.41 5.59 -1.26
N PHE A 180 2.12 5.79 -0.14
CA PHE A 180 1.71 6.79 0.85
C PHE A 180 1.75 8.21 0.27
N THR A 181 2.68 8.52 -0.64
CA THR A 181 2.67 9.81 -1.35
C THR A 181 1.38 9.98 -2.14
N ALA A 182 0.94 8.95 -2.86
CA ALA A 182 -0.30 8.97 -3.62
C ALA A 182 -1.54 9.12 -2.73
N VAL A 183 -1.60 8.41 -1.59
CA VAL A 183 -2.66 8.56 -0.59
C VAL A 183 -2.79 10.02 -0.14
N MET A 184 -1.66 10.69 0.06
CA MET A 184 -1.63 12.07 0.55
C MET A 184 -1.91 13.09 -0.57
N VAL A 185 -1.50 12.80 -1.80
CA VAL A 185 -1.96 13.56 -2.98
C VAL A 185 -3.49 13.50 -3.05
N GLY A 186 -4.09 12.31 -2.93
CA GLY A 186 -5.55 12.15 -2.93
C GLY A 186 -6.25 12.85 -1.77
N SER A 187 -5.67 12.78 -0.57
CA SER A 187 -6.29 13.32 0.65
C SER A 187 -6.14 14.84 0.82
N PHE A 188 -5.08 15.45 0.29
CA PHE A 188 -4.78 16.88 0.52
C PHE A 188 -4.86 17.74 -0.73
N LEU A 189 -4.36 17.26 -1.87
CA LEU A 189 -4.37 18.05 -3.11
C LEU A 189 -5.78 18.16 -3.68
N THR A 190 -6.58 17.10 -3.56
CA THR A 190 -7.90 17.10 -4.17
C THR A 190 -8.91 17.98 -3.44
N PRO A 191 -9.01 17.98 -2.09
CA PRO A 191 -9.90 18.91 -1.41
C PRO A 191 -9.55 20.38 -1.66
N MET A 192 -8.27 20.69 -1.92
CA MET A 192 -7.85 22.02 -2.39
C MET A 192 -8.48 22.36 -3.75
N ALA A 193 -8.32 21.51 -4.75
CA ALA A 193 -8.93 21.72 -6.08
C ALA A 193 -10.46 21.78 -5.99
N ALA A 194 -11.05 20.86 -5.23
CA ALA A 194 -12.49 20.75 -5.03
C ALA A 194 -13.08 21.97 -4.30
N GLY A 195 -12.34 22.56 -3.35
CA GLY A 195 -12.73 23.78 -2.66
C GLY A 195 -12.79 25.00 -3.59
N THR A 196 -11.85 25.14 -4.52
CA THR A 196 -11.89 26.20 -5.54
C THR A 196 -13.04 26.02 -6.53
N GLN A 197 -13.30 24.78 -6.94
CA GLN A 197 -14.41 24.44 -7.82
C GLN A 197 -15.77 24.72 -7.16
N ALA A 198 -15.89 24.39 -5.86
CA ALA A 198 -17.11 24.60 -5.10
C ALA A 198 -17.48 26.08 -4.89
N LEU A 199 -16.53 27.02 -4.98
CA LEU A 199 -16.85 28.45 -4.94
C LEU A 199 -17.53 28.93 -6.23
N ASN A 200 -17.16 28.38 -7.39
CA ASN A 200 -17.64 28.85 -8.69
C ASN A 200 -18.90 28.10 -9.15
N GLN A 201 -18.98 26.79 -8.86
CA GLN A 201 -20.00 25.90 -9.40
C GLN A 201 -20.84 25.20 -8.30
N GLY A 202 -20.51 25.42 -7.02
CA GLY A 202 -21.15 24.73 -5.90
C GLY A 202 -20.57 23.32 -5.63
N TRP A 203 -20.80 22.80 -4.43
CA TRP A 203 -20.22 21.52 -3.98
C TRP A 203 -20.72 20.29 -4.76
N ARG A 204 -21.97 20.30 -5.28
CA ARG A 204 -22.52 19.17 -6.07
C ARG A 204 -21.73 18.92 -7.35
N TRP A 205 -21.25 19.97 -8.01
CA TRP A 205 -20.43 19.87 -9.23
C TRP A 205 -19.07 19.23 -8.99
N SER A 206 -18.50 19.41 -7.80
CA SER A 206 -17.27 18.73 -7.40
C SER A 206 -17.47 17.21 -7.32
N TYR A 207 -18.62 16.74 -6.81
CA TYR A 207 -18.96 15.31 -6.82
C TYR A 207 -19.24 14.77 -8.22
N TYR A 208 -19.86 15.54 -9.12
CA TYR A 208 -20.02 15.15 -10.52
C TYR A 208 -18.68 14.97 -11.25
N THR A 209 -17.72 15.87 -11.00
CA THR A 209 -16.40 15.77 -11.62
C THR A 209 -15.64 14.54 -11.12
N LEU A 210 -15.76 14.28 -9.81
CA LEU A 210 -15.18 13.09 -9.19
C LEU A 210 -15.81 11.80 -9.73
N SER A 211 -17.14 11.75 -9.88
CA SER A 211 -17.84 10.55 -10.35
C SER A 211 -17.50 10.21 -11.80
N ILE A 212 -17.35 11.22 -12.66
CA ILE A 212 -16.87 11.05 -14.04
C ILE A 212 -15.45 10.47 -14.04
N CYS A 213 -14.54 11.05 -13.24
CA CYS A 213 -13.16 10.59 -13.13
C CYS A 213 -13.07 9.13 -12.64
N LEU A 214 -13.83 8.78 -11.59
CA LEU A 214 -13.89 7.41 -11.05
C LEU A 214 -14.48 6.42 -12.07
N THR A 215 -15.48 6.83 -12.85
CA THR A 215 -16.08 5.98 -13.87
C THR A 215 -15.10 5.72 -15.01
N ILE A 216 -14.34 6.72 -15.44
CA ILE A 216 -13.28 6.56 -16.45
C ILE A 216 -12.20 5.61 -15.93
N LEU A 217 -11.73 5.82 -14.68
CA LEU A 217 -10.74 4.94 -14.06
C LEU A 217 -11.25 3.49 -13.93
N PHE A 218 -12.53 3.29 -13.59
CA PHE A 218 -13.15 1.98 -13.56
C PHE A 218 -13.10 1.27 -14.91
N VAL A 219 -13.44 1.97 -16.00
CA VAL A 219 -13.38 1.42 -17.36
C VAL A 219 -11.94 1.07 -17.74
N VAL A 220 -10.98 1.96 -17.47
CA VAL A 220 -9.55 1.69 -17.73
C VAL A 220 -9.08 0.48 -16.91
N PHE A 221 -9.50 0.35 -15.66
CA PHE A 221 -9.11 -0.75 -14.78
C PHE A 221 -9.62 -2.11 -15.27
N ILE A 222 -10.84 -2.15 -15.81
CA ILE A 222 -11.40 -3.37 -16.41
C ILE A 222 -10.50 -3.86 -17.56
N PHE A 223 -10.02 -2.98 -18.42
CA PHE A 223 -9.28 -3.37 -19.63
C PHE A 223 -7.77 -3.49 -19.45
N ALA A 224 -7.18 -2.74 -18.50
CA ALA A 224 -5.74 -2.56 -18.39
C ALA A 224 -5.09 -3.28 -17.20
N PHE A 225 -5.84 -3.62 -16.14
CA PHE A 225 -5.26 -4.24 -14.96
C PHE A 225 -5.08 -5.76 -15.15
N GLU A 226 -3.88 -6.25 -14.92
CA GLU A 226 -3.54 -7.66 -14.99
C GLU A 226 -3.59 -8.30 -13.60
N GLU A 227 -3.99 -9.58 -13.52
CA GLU A 227 -4.05 -10.27 -12.23
C GLU A 227 -2.62 -10.47 -11.68
N THR A 228 -2.36 -9.91 -10.50
CA THR A 228 -1.03 -9.99 -9.86
C THR A 228 -0.89 -11.16 -8.91
N LYS A 229 -1.90 -12.01 -8.76
CA LYS A 229 -1.86 -13.16 -7.85
C LYS A 229 -1.25 -14.37 -8.57
N TYR A 230 -0.09 -14.80 -8.12
CA TYR A 230 0.54 -16.04 -8.56
C TYR A 230 0.10 -17.20 -7.66
N ILE A 231 -0.43 -18.27 -8.25
CA ILE A 231 -0.57 -19.55 -7.55
C ILE A 231 0.56 -20.42 -8.08
N PRO A 232 1.57 -20.79 -7.27
CA PRO A 232 2.55 -21.76 -7.72
C PRO A 232 1.80 -23.05 -8.05
N VAL A 233 1.95 -23.54 -9.27
CA VAL A 233 1.51 -24.90 -9.57
C VAL A 233 2.41 -25.77 -8.71
N SER A 234 1.86 -26.39 -7.67
CA SER A 234 2.55 -27.44 -6.93
C SER A 234 2.70 -28.64 -7.87
N VAL A 235 3.61 -28.53 -8.83
CA VAL A 235 4.22 -29.69 -9.46
C VAL A 235 5.07 -30.28 -8.35
N GLY A 236 4.79 -31.52 -7.98
CA GLY A 236 5.53 -32.24 -6.97
C GLY A 236 6.96 -32.51 -7.42
N GLU A 237 7.81 -31.49 -7.35
CA GLU A 237 9.24 -31.69 -7.13
C GLU A 237 9.39 -31.74 -5.61
N ALA A 238 9.45 -32.96 -5.06
CA ALA A 238 10.08 -33.12 -3.76
C ALA A 238 11.45 -32.47 -3.86
N GLU A 239 11.78 -31.60 -2.90
CA GLU A 239 13.17 -31.26 -2.61
C GLU A 239 13.93 -32.58 -2.42
N ASN A 240 14.57 -33.07 -3.48
CA ASN A 240 15.72 -33.95 -3.35
C ASN A 240 16.90 -33.06 -2.98
N ASP A 241 16.85 -32.51 -1.77
CA ASP A 241 18.04 -32.14 -1.01
C ASP A 241 18.71 -33.45 -0.54
N ASP A 242 19.20 -34.23 -1.51
CA ASP A 242 20.07 -35.38 -1.29
C ASP A 242 21.18 -35.34 -2.35
N ALA A 243 22.07 -34.38 -2.18
CA ALA A 243 23.42 -34.41 -2.74
C ALA A 243 24.47 -34.13 -1.65
N CYS A 244 24.29 -34.75 -0.48
CA CYS A 244 25.44 -35.18 0.31
C CYS A 244 26.01 -36.44 -0.35
N SER A 245 26.79 -36.28 -1.41
CA SER A 245 27.73 -37.32 -1.86
C SER A 245 29.12 -36.99 -1.37
N GLU A 246 29.61 -37.88 -0.51
CA GLU A 246 30.97 -37.98 -0.02
C GLU A 246 32.00 -37.76 -1.13
N HIS A 247 32.92 -36.82 -0.93
CA HIS A 247 34.23 -36.93 -1.54
C HIS A 247 35.31 -36.53 -0.53
N ASN A 248 36.03 -37.54 -0.05
CA ASN A 248 37.25 -37.40 0.73
C ASN A 248 38.29 -36.56 -0.04
N PRO A 249 39.12 -35.76 0.65
CA PRO A 249 40.16 -34.98 -0.01
C PRO A 249 41.38 -35.88 -0.28
N THR A 250 41.86 -35.91 -1.51
CA THR A 250 43.25 -36.25 -1.79
C THR A 250 43.93 -35.12 -2.55
N THR A 251 45.03 -34.70 -1.95
CA THR A 251 46.01 -33.70 -2.36
C THR A 251 46.60 -33.99 -3.74
N LYS A 252 46.79 -32.93 -4.55
CA LYS A 252 48.05 -32.61 -5.27
C LYS A 252 47.98 -31.27 -6.02
N ASP A 253 48.99 -30.45 -5.76
CA ASP A 253 49.34 -29.21 -6.44
C ASP A 253 49.70 -29.42 -7.93
N MET A 254 49.32 -28.47 -8.80
CA MET A 254 50.24 -27.55 -9.53
C MET A 254 49.56 -26.84 -10.71
N ASP A 255 49.74 -25.51 -10.71
CA ASP A 255 49.88 -24.57 -11.83
C ASP A 255 49.17 -24.81 -13.18
N SER A 256 48.34 -23.84 -13.58
CA SER A 256 48.70 -22.93 -14.68
C SER A 256 47.69 -21.78 -14.83
N LYS A 257 48.25 -20.58 -14.96
CA LYS A 257 47.57 -19.35 -15.42
C LYS A 257 46.98 -19.59 -16.80
N ASP A 258 45.73 -19.17 -17.02
CA ASP A 258 45.40 -18.40 -18.21
C ASP A 258 44.14 -17.54 -18.05
N LYS A 259 44.22 -16.37 -18.68
CA LYS A 259 43.27 -15.26 -18.65
C LYS A 259 41.97 -15.64 -19.34
N VAL A 260 40.82 -15.43 -18.70
CA VAL A 260 39.54 -15.27 -19.39
C VAL A 260 38.82 -14.05 -18.81
N GLY A 261 38.38 -13.20 -19.72
CA GLY A 261 37.85 -11.86 -19.46
C GLY A 261 36.60 -11.84 -18.59
N SER A 262 36.42 -10.67 -17.99
CA SER A 262 35.22 -10.24 -17.29
C SER A 262 34.00 -10.34 -18.21
N GLU A 263 33.23 -11.41 -18.08
CA GLU A 263 31.81 -11.39 -18.40
C GLU A 263 31.05 -11.12 -17.10
N LEU A 264 30.24 -10.06 -17.11
CA LEU A 264 29.25 -9.79 -16.08
C LEU A 264 28.28 -10.98 -16.01
N VAL A 265 28.49 -11.87 -15.03
CA VAL A 265 27.45 -12.77 -14.56
C VAL A 265 26.44 -11.91 -13.80
N THR A 266 25.62 -11.21 -14.56
CA THR A 266 24.27 -10.86 -14.11
C THR A 266 23.68 -12.19 -13.68
N VAL A 267 23.33 -12.35 -12.39
CA VAL A 267 22.52 -13.48 -11.96
C VAL A 267 21.15 -13.28 -12.59
N GLY A 268 21.06 -13.63 -13.88
CA GLY A 268 19.84 -13.75 -14.61
C GLY A 268 19.09 -14.90 -13.98
N THR A 269 17.87 -14.63 -13.55
CA THR A 269 16.85 -15.65 -13.34
C THR A 269 16.84 -16.53 -14.58
N HIS A 270 17.42 -17.73 -14.50
CA HIS A 270 17.25 -18.78 -15.50
C HIS A 270 15.76 -19.12 -15.50
N THR A 271 15.02 -18.43 -16.37
CA THR A 271 13.60 -18.68 -16.59
C THR A 271 13.52 -19.89 -17.49
N ASP A 272 12.77 -20.91 -17.09
CA ASP A 272 12.65 -22.13 -17.88
C ASP A 272 11.90 -21.79 -19.19
N PRO A 273 12.54 -21.91 -20.38
CA PRO A 273 11.90 -21.57 -21.66
C PRO A 273 10.82 -22.58 -22.05
N THR A 274 10.66 -23.65 -21.28
CA THR A 274 9.68 -24.73 -21.46
C THR A 274 8.27 -24.33 -21.00
N ILE A 275 8.12 -23.27 -20.19
CA ILE A 275 6.84 -22.80 -19.66
C ILE A 275 6.31 -21.65 -20.54
N PRO A 276 5.22 -21.84 -21.31
CA PRO A 276 4.68 -20.77 -22.15
C PRO A 276 4.15 -19.61 -21.29
N MET A 277 4.45 -18.39 -21.72
CA MET A 277 3.89 -17.18 -21.09
C MET A 277 2.37 -17.15 -21.31
N ASN A 278 1.62 -16.86 -20.24
CA ASN A 278 0.16 -16.84 -20.31
C ASN A 278 -0.33 -15.81 -21.35
N SER A 279 -1.33 -16.19 -22.14
CA SER A 279 -1.94 -15.29 -23.13
C SER A 279 -2.57 -14.07 -22.44
N TYR A 280 -2.67 -12.92 -23.12
CA TYR A 280 -3.29 -11.69 -22.60
C TYR A 280 -4.67 -11.93 -21.96
N ARG A 281 -5.49 -12.85 -22.53
CA ARG A 281 -6.79 -13.25 -21.94
C ARG A 281 -6.68 -14.10 -20.67
N GLN A 282 -5.61 -14.86 -20.49
CA GLN A 282 -5.32 -15.60 -19.26
C GLN A 282 -4.72 -14.70 -18.17
N CYS A 283 -3.88 -13.72 -18.54
CA CYS A 283 -3.43 -12.64 -17.65
C CYS A 283 -4.58 -11.74 -17.19
N MET A 284 -5.62 -11.62 -18.01
CA MET A 284 -6.89 -10.96 -17.70
C MET A 284 -7.96 -11.90 -17.12
N ARG A 285 -7.61 -13.00 -16.44
CA ARG A 285 -8.62 -13.78 -15.70
C ARG A 285 -9.22 -12.90 -14.58
N LEU A 286 -10.56 -12.86 -14.51
CA LEU A 286 -11.31 -12.02 -13.56
C LEU A 286 -11.24 -12.56 -12.13
N THR A 287 -11.11 -13.88 -11.99
CA THR A 287 -11.14 -14.56 -10.70
C THR A 287 -10.15 -15.71 -10.73
N THR A 288 -9.19 -15.71 -9.80
CA THR A 288 -8.27 -16.82 -9.57
C THR A 288 -8.58 -17.41 -8.21
N THR A 289 -9.58 -18.30 -8.18
CA THR A 289 -10.08 -18.97 -6.98
C THR A 289 -9.02 -19.90 -6.38
N THR A 290 -8.65 -19.65 -5.13
CA THR A 290 -7.86 -20.59 -4.30
C THR A 290 -8.77 -21.58 -3.58
N SER A 291 -8.28 -22.79 -3.33
CA SER A 291 -8.98 -23.90 -2.65
C SER A 291 -9.09 -23.76 -1.12
N GLU A 292 -8.69 -22.63 -0.55
CA GLU A 292 -8.72 -22.43 0.90
C GLU A 292 -10.13 -22.12 1.43
N ASN A 293 -10.41 -22.62 2.63
CA ASN A 293 -11.68 -22.44 3.32
C ASN A 293 -11.84 -20.99 3.79
N LEU A 294 -12.83 -20.28 3.23
CA LEU A 294 -13.18 -18.89 3.56
C LEU A 294 -13.35 -18.59 5.07
N PRO A 295 -13.94 -19.47 5.92
CA PRO A 295 -14.03 -19.19 7.36
C PRO A 295 -12.66 -19.18 8.06
N ARG A 296 -11.69 -19.96 7.58
CA ARG A 296 -10.33 -19.96 8.13
C ARG A 296 -9.61 -18.64 7.81
N LEU A 297 -9.78 -18.13 6.60
CA LEU A 297 -9.24 -16.82 6.21
C LEU A 297 -9.87 -15.69 7.02
N PHE A 298 -11.16 -15.78 7.33
CA PHE A 298 -11.85 -14.78 8.14
C PHE A 298 -11.37 -14.76 9.60
N MET A 299 -10.99 -15.92 10.17
CA MET A 299 -10.41 -16.00 11.52
C MET A 299 -8.92 -15.63 11.59
N MET A 300 -8.20 -15.63 10.47
CA MET A 300 -6.75 -15.39 10.45
C MET A 300 -6.35 -14.01 11.03
N PRO A 301 -6.97 -12.88 10.65
CA PRO A 301 -6.66 -11.57 11.25
C PRO A 301 -6.85 -11.53 12.77
N PHE A 302 -7.89 -12.20 13.29
CA PHE A 302 -8.17 -12.28 14.72
C PHE A 302 -7.14 -13.12 15.48
N HIS A 303 -6.51 -14.09 14.84
CA HIS A 303 -5.41 -14.83 15.45
C HIS A 303 -4.09 -14.04 15.39
N VAL A 304 -3.86 -13.30 14.31
CA VAL A 304 -2.65 -12.48 14.14
C VAL A 304 -2.65 -11.28 15.09
N ILE A 305 -3.82 -10.70 15.42
CA ILE A 305 -3.90 -9.61 16.41
C ILE A 305 -3.62 -10.08 17.84
N THR A 306 -3.71 -11.37 18.19
CA THR A 306 -3.30 -11.84 19.52
C THR A 306 -1.78 -11.79 19.75
N LEU A 307 -0.99 -11.57 18.70
CA LEU A 307 0.46 -11.39 18.81
C LEU A 307 0.78 -9.96 19.28
N PRO A 308 1.47 -9.77 20.42
CA PRO A 308 1.67 -8.45 21.01
C PRO A 308 2.49 -7.50 20.12
N HIS A 309 3.42 -8.04 19.33
CA HIS A 309 4.19 -7.25 18.38
C HIS A 309 3.31 -6.66 17.27
N VAL A 310 2.36 -7.45 16.75
CA VAL A 310 1.44 -6.98 15.71
C VAL A 310 0.51 -5.93 16.28
N MET A 311 -0.05 -6.15 17.48
CA MET A 311 -0.88 -5.14 18.15
C MET A 311 -0.17 -3.80 18.28
N PHE A 312 1.08 -3.80 18.72
CA PHE A 312 1.86 -2.58 18.87
C PHE A 312 1.99 -1.82 17.53
N THR A 313 2.35 -2.53 16.45
CA THR A 313 2.47 -1.91 15.13
C THR A 313 1.13 -1.41 14.57
N ALA A 314 0.05 -2.15 14.81
CA ALA A 314 -1.30 -1.77 14.39
C ALA A 314 -1.79 -0.54 15.16
N LEU A 315 -1.56 -0.47 16.47
CA LEU A 315 -1.94 0.66 17.31
C LEU A 315 -1.16 1.92 16.97
N GLN A 316 0.14 1.78 16.66
CA GLN A 316 0.96 2.90 16.19
C GLN A 316 0.46 3.46 14.86
N PHE A 317 0.15 2.59 13.89
CA PHE A 317 -0.39 3.02 12.60
C PHE A 317 -1.78 3.66 12.75
N ALA A 318 -2.67 3.03 13.51
CA ALA A 318 -4.01 3.55 13.79
C ALA A 318 -3.96 4.91 14.49
N SER A 319 -3.06 5.10 15.46
CA SER A 319 -2.88 6.39 16.15
C SER A 319 -2.47 7.51 15.18
N GLY A 320 -1.55 7.23 14.25
CA GLY A 320 -1.13 8.20 13.23
C GLY A 320 -2.26 8.61 12.29
N VAL A 321 -3.04 7.64 11.81
CA VAL A 321 -4.21 7.90 10.95
C VAL A 321 -5.30 8.67 11.71
N CYS A 322 -5.58 8.31 12.97
CA CYS A 322 -6.54 9.03 13.81
C CYS A 322 -6.17 10.50 13.98
N TRP A 323 -4.90 10.80 14.30
CA TRP A 323 -4.44 12.19 14.43
C TRP A 323 -4.56 12.98 13.13
N LEU A 324 -4.24 12.37 11.99
CA LEU A 324 -4.41 13.00 10.67
C LEU A 324 -5.88 13.36 10.40
N VAL A 325 -6.81 12.44 10.67
CA VAL A 325 -8.25 12.65 10.43
C VAL A 325 -8.84 13.68 11.39
N ILE A 326 -8.43 13.68 12.66
CA ILE A 326 -8.82 14.71 13.64
C ILE A 326 -8.34 16.09 13.16
N PHE A 327 -7.09 16.16 12.71
CA PHE A 327 -6.49 17.40 12.19
C PHE A 327 -7.27 17.98 10.99
N MET A 328 -7.69 17.15 10.03
CA MET A 328 -8.55 17.59 8.91
C MET A 328 -9.91 18.15 9.38
N GLN A 329 -10.51 17.55 10.40
CA GLN A 329 -11.81 17.99 10.91
C GLN A 329 -11.71 19.29 11.70
N ILE A 330 -10.70 19.40 12.58
CA ILE A 330 -10.48 20.61 13.38
C ILE A 330 -10.22 21.81 12.48
N ILE A 331 -9.42 21.65 11.43
CA ILE A 331 -9.19 22.74 10.46
C ILE A 331 -10.52 23.21 9.88
N SER A 332 -11.37 22.30 9.42
CA SER A 332 -12.66 22.69 8.86
C SER A 332 -13.60 23.35 9.87
N ILE A 333 -13.60 22.95 11.14
CA ILE A 333 -14.50 23.51 12.17
C ILE A 333 -13.99 24.88 12.67
N VAL A 334 -12.71 24.97 13.04
CA VAL A 334 -12.14 26.16 13.69
C VAL A 334 -12.02 27.31 12.71
N PHE A 335 -11.58 27.05 11.48
CA PHE A 335 -11.35 28.10 10.50
C PHE A 335 -12.62 28.54 9.76
N SER A 336 -13.68 27.73 9.78
CA SER A 336 -15.00 28.15 9.30
C SER A 336 -15.78 28.97 10.32
N ALA A 337 -15.45 28.87 11.61
CA ALA A 337 -16.09 29.64 12.67
C ALA A 337 -15.57 31.09 12.75
N PRO A 338 -16.36 32.03 13.31
CA PRO A 338 -15.87 33.35 13.70
C PRO A 338 -14.73 33.21 14.71
N PRO A 339 -13.61 33.95 14.61
CA PRO A 339 -13.38 35.19 13.84
C PRO A 339 -12.76 35.03 12.43
N TYR A 340 -12.35 33.83 12.02
CA TYR A 340 -11.58 33.64 10.78
C TYR A 340 -12.44 33.61 9.51
N ASN A 341 -13.67 33.08 9.59
CA ASN A 341 -14.66 33.05 8.49
C ASN A 341 -14.06 32.70 7.12
N PHE A 342 -13.14 31.72 7.06
CA PHE A 342 -12.52 31.37 5.79
C PHE A 342 -13.55 30.76 4.84
N THR A 343 -13.45 31.13 3.57
CA THR A 343 -14.27 30.54 2.51
C THR A 343 -13.84 29.09 2.27
N THR A 344 -14.71 28.31 1.62
CA THR A 344 -14.46 26.91 1.24
C THR A 344 -13.11 26.69 0.54
N ALA A 345 -12.67 27.63 -0.32
CA ALA A 345 -11.35 27.54 -0.94
C ALA A 345 -10.21 27.87 0.02
N GLY A 346 -10.39 28.79 0.97
CA GLY A 346 -9.41 29.08 2.02
C GLY A 346 -9.10 27.85 2.87
N ILE A 347 -10.14 27.12 3.27
CA ILE A 347 -10.01 25.83 4.00
C ILE A 347 -9.29 24.80 3.11
N GLY A 348 -9.62 24.74 1.82
CA GLY A 348 -8.91 23.90 0.84
C GLY A 348 -7.43 24.24 0.72
N TYR A 349 -7.04 25.52 0.71
CA TYR A 349 -5.63 25.94 0.62
C TYR A 349 -4.82 25.60 1.87
N MET A 350 -5.44 25.48 3.05
CA MET A 350 -4.75 25.04 4.27
C MET A 350 -4.21 23.60 4.17
N ALA A 351 -4.78 22.78 3.27
CA ALA A 351 -4.28 21.44 2.98
C ALA A 351 -2.88 21.43 2.31
N LEU A 352 -2.41 22.57 1.77
CA LEU A 352 -1.10 22.68 1.11
C LEU A 352 0.07 22.45 2.07
N GLY A 353 0.01 22.95 3.30
CA GLY A 353 1.09 22.79 4.28
C GLY A 353 1.39 21.33 4.57
N PRO A 354 0.39 20.54 5.02
CA PRO A 354 0.52 19.10 5.20
C PRO A 354 0.95 18.35 3.92
N PHE A 355 0.46 18.77 2.76
CA PHE A 355 0.85 18.20 1.48
C PHE A 355 2.35 18.36 1.19
N VAL A 356 2.88 19.57 1.34
CA VAL A 356 4.31 19.85 1.16
C VAL A 356 5.14 19.09 2.19
N GLY A 357 4.72 19.13 3.47
CA GLY A 357 5.37 18.37 4.53
C GLY A 357 5.45 16.87 4.24
N ASN A 358 4.38 16.30 3.68
CA ASN A 358 4.34 14.90 3.31
C ASN A 358 5.23 14.56 2.10
N ILE A 359 5.33 15.44 1.09
CA ILE A 359 6.26 15.23 -0.04
C ILE A 359 7.70 15.15 0.49
N PHE A 360 8.11 16.09 1.35
CA PHE A 360 9.43 16.05 1.97
C PHE A 360 9.61 14.82 2.85
N GLY A 361 8.59 14.50 3.67
CA GLY A 361 8.59 13.32 4.53
C GLY A 361 8.72 12.00 3.77
N SER A 362 8.08 11.87 2.61
CA SER A 362 8.16 10.67 1.77
C SER A 362 9.51 10.54 1.07
N ILE A 363 10.00 11.62 0.45
CA ILE A 363 11.28 11.65 -0.26
C ILE A 363 12.45 11.33 0.69
N VAL A 364 12.39 11.84 1.92
CA VAL A 364 13.44 11.59 2.92
C VAL A 364 13.19 10.27 3.65
N GLY A 365 11.97 10.02 4.10
CA GLY A 365 11.63 8.93 5.02
C GLY A 365 11.81 7.53 4.42
N GLY A 366 11.41 7.31 3.17
CA GLY A 366 11.53 6.00 2.51
C GLY A 366 12.99 5.57 2.34
N PRO A 367 13.81 6.35 1.59
CA PRO A 367 15.24 6.06 1.42
C PRO A 367 16.02 6.04 2.73
N LEU A 368 15.67 6.88 3.71
CA LEU A 368 16.32 6.87 5.02
C LEU A 368 16.02 5.58 5.79
N ALA A 369 14.80 5.06 5.73
CA ALA A 369 14.44 3.79 6.34
C ALA A 369 15.19 2.62 5.68
N ASP A 370 15.25 2.58 4.36
CA ASP A 370 15.97 1.53 3.63
C ASP A 370 17.50 1.62 3.87
N TRP A 371 18.07 2.83 3.91
CA TRP A 371 19.49 3.07 4.19
C TRP A 371 19.87 2.66 5.62
N THR A 372 19.06 3.01 6.62
CA THR A 372 19.32 2.66 8.03
C THR A 372 19.31 1.14 8.23
N VAL A 373 18.38 0.44 7.59
CA VAL A 373 18.30 -1.03 7.61
C VAL A 373 19.55 -1.66 6.99
N VAL A 374 19.98 -1.22 5.80
CA VAL A 374 21.17 -1.77 5.14
C VAL A 374 22.43 -1.50 5.96
N ARG A 375 22.53 -0.31 6.57
CA ARG A 375 23.66 0.06 7.44
C ARG A 375 23.72 -0.82 8.69
N LEU A 376 22.58 -1.07 9.35
CA LEU A 376 22.48 -1.93 10.53
C LEU A 376 22.75 -3.40 10.18
N ALA A 377 22.22 -3.90 9.07
CA ALA A 377 22.47 -5.25 8.59
C ALA A 377 23.96 -5.47 8.26
N ARG A 378 24.63 -4.48 7.64
CA ARG A 378 26.08 -4.55 7.37
C ARG A 378 26.90 -4.59 8.67
N ARG A 379 26.44 -3.91 9.72
CA ARG A 379 27.09 -3.92 11.05
C ARG A 379 26.91 -5.23 11.81
N ASN A 380 25.84 -5.99 11.52
CA ASN A 380 25.53 -7.29 12.13
C ASN A 380 25.99 -8.49 11.28
N GLY A 381 27.02 -8.33 10.45
CA GLY A 381 27.55 -9.44 9.64
C GLY A 381 26.59 -9.93 8.55
N GLY A 382 25.68 -9.08 8.08
CA GLY A 382 24.79 -9.37 6.96
C GLY A 382 23.45 -10.03 7.31
N VAL A 383 23.18 -10.25 8.60
CA VAL A 383 21.90 -10.76 9.09
C VAL A 383 20.92 -9.60 9.28
N TYR A 384 19.75 -9.70 8.64
CA TYR A 384 18.65 -8.77 8.85
C TYR A 384 17.71 -9.30 9.92
N GLU A 385 17.59 -8.53 10.99
CA GLU A 385 16.59 -8.75 12.03
C GLU A 385 15.44 -7.75 11.82
N PRO A 386 14.17 -8.19 11.87
CA PRO A 386 13.01 -7.28 11.77
C PRO A 386 13.04 -6.11 12.76
N LYS A 387 13.68 -6.29 13.92
CA LYS A 387 13.85 -5.25 14.96
C LYS A 387 14.63 -4.03 14.48
N MET A 388 15.46 -4.17 13.43
CA MET A 388 16.25 -3.06 12.88
C MET A 388 15.37 -1.94 12.31
N ARG A 389 14.12 -2.24 11.92
CA ARG A 389 13.14 -1.23 11.48
C ARG A 389 12.55 -0.39 12.61
N LEU A 390 12.72 -0.79 13.88
CA LEU A 390 12.20 -0.05 15.02
C LEU A 390 13.02 1.20 15.34
N TYR A 391 14.34 1.16 15.13
CA TYR A 391 15.23 2.29 15.39
C TYR A 391 14.91 3.56 14.57
N PRO A 392 14.68 3.49 13.25
CA PRO A 392 14.32 4.68 12.48
C PRO A 392 12.95 5.26 12.87
N LEU A 393 12.08 4.51 13.57
CA LEU A 393 10.76 4.98 13.99
C LEU A 393 10.83 6.12 15.02
N VAL A 394 11.93 6.20 15.78
CA VAL A 394 12.11 7.23 16.83
C VAL A 394 12.12 8.64 16.26
N ILE A 395 12.74 8.83 15.09
CA ILE A 395 12.86 10.15 14.45
C ILE A 395 11.48 10.71 14.04
N PRO A 396 10.64 9.98 13.28
CA PRO A 396 9.27 10.40 12.99
C PRO A 396 8.41 10.68 14.22
N THR A 397 8.60 9.96 15.34
CA THR A 397 7.82 10.20 16.56
C THR A 397 8.04 11.62 17.10
N PHE A 398 9.29 12.10 17.13
CA PHE A 398 9.59 13.47 17.57
C PHE A 398 9.03 14.52 16.61
N PHE A 399 9.14 14.29 15.29
CA PHE A 399 8.57 15.20 14.29
C PHE A 399 7.04 15.25 14.36
N MET A 400 6.38 14.11 14.58
CA MET A 400 4.92 14.05 14.73
C MET A 400 4.47 14.77 16.00
N ALA A 401 5.15 14.55 17.13
CA ALA A 401 4.87 15.25 18.38
C ALA A 401 5.07 16.77 18.24
N GLY A 402 6.17 17.19 17.62
CA GLY A 402 6.44 18.61 17.36
C GLY A 402 5.41 19.24 16.42
N GLY A 403 4.98 18.51 15.38
CA GLY A 403 3.95 18.98 14.45
C GLY A 403 2.58 19.19 15.10
N ILE A 404 2.19 18.29 16.01
CA ILE A 404 0.94 18.43 16.78
C ILE A 404 1.05 19.63 17.73
N GLN A 405 2.14 19.76 18.50
CA GLN A 405 2.33 20.86 19.44
C GLN A 405 2.38 22.24 18.80
N LEU A 406 2.91 22.35 17.57
CA LEU A 406 3.03 23.64 16.89
C LEU A 406 1.67 24.20 16.44
N LEU A 407 0.64 23.37 16.41
CA LEU A 407 -0.68 23.71 15.89
C LEU A 407 -1.74 23.91 16.98
N GLY A 408 -1.49 23.45 18.21
CA GLY A 408 -2.39 23.62 19.35
C GLY A 408 -2.07 22.67 20.49
#